data_AF-A0ABD3DC25-F1
#
_entry.id   AF-A0ABD3DC25-F1
#
_cell.length_a   1.000
_cell.length_b   1.000
_cell.length_c   1.000
_cell.angle_alpha   90.00
_cell.angle_beta   90.00
_cell.angle_gamma   90.00
#
_symmetry.space_group_name_H-M   'P 1'
#
loop_
_entity.id
_entity.type
_entity.pdbx_description
1 polymer ?
#
loop_
_entity_poly.entity_id
_entity_poly.type
_entity_poly.pdbx_seq_one_letter_code
_entity_poly.pdbx_strand_id
1 'polypeptide(L)'
;MGGYCGDEPEINAFCLPGGKIVVFTALLEHFLTDPEVATIIGHEVGHAVARHSAEQTSKDLWLTILQLILIHFFSPDIVNTMSNLFLRLPFSRRMEMEADYIGLLLLAAAGFDP
;
A
#
# COMPACT_ATOMS: atom_id res chain seq x y z
N MET A 1 -22.52 5.21 9.85
CA MET A 1 -21.32 4.71 10.56
C MET A 1 -20.15 5.01 9.64
N GLY A 2 -19.45 6.14 9.71
CA GLY A 2 -19.12 6.98 10.85
C GLY A 2 -17.63 6.79 11.12
N GLY A 3 -16.78 7.63 10.51
CA GLY A 3 -15.33 7.62 10.69
C GLY A 3 -14.82 9.06 10.59
N TYR A 4 -14.88 9.77 11.71
CA TYR A 4 -14.16 11.03 11.91
C TYR A 4 -12.83 10.68 12.59
N CYS A 5 -11.70 11.05 12.00
CA CYS A 5 -10.44 11.23 12.71
C CYS A 5 -9.59 12.26 11.95
N GLY A 6 -9.37 13.44 12.55
CA GLY A 6 -8.65 14.57 11.95
C GLY A 6 -9.59 15.59 11.30
N ASP A 7 -9.52 16.86 11.70
CA ASP A 7 -10.36 17.95 11.20
C ASP A 7 -10.02 18.39 9.75
N GLU A 8 -9.21 17.62 9.03
CA GLU A 8 -8.86 17.84 7.62
C GLU A 8 -9.36 16.66 6.77
N PRO A 9 -9.96 16.93 5.60
CA PRO A 9 -10.47 15.88 4.74
C PRO A 9 -9.31 15.05 4.17
N GLU A 10 -9.26 13.75 4.47
CA GLU A 10 -8.19 12.85 4.01
C GLU A 10 -8.15 12.75 2.49
N ILE A 11 -7.00 13.10 1.90
CA ILE A 11 -6.69 12.91 0.48
C ILE A 11 -6.24 11.45 0.30
N ASN A 12 -7.16 10.56 -0.06
CA ASN A 12 -6.86 9.14 -0.17
C ASN A 12 -7.74 8.40 -1.20
N ALA A 13 -7.24 7.28 -1.70
CA ALA A 13 -7.99 6.27 -2.42
C ALA A 13 -7.42 4.90 -2.04
N PHE A 14 -8.25 3.86 -1.95
CA PHE A 14 -7.76 2.50 -1.73
C PHE A 14 -8.70 1.44 -2.29
N CYS A 15 -8.14 0.27 -2.57
CA CYS A 15 -8.89 -0.88 -3.05
C CYS A 15 -9.24 -1.85 -1.92
N LEU A 16 -10.53 -2.12 -1.76
CA LEU A 16 -11.06 -3.12 -0.85
C LEU A 16 -10.98 -4.53 -1.44
N PRO A 17 -10.96 -5.57 -0.57
CA PRO A 17 -11.12 -6.96 -0.98
C PRO A 17 -12.36 -7.14 -1.86
N GLY A 18 -12.19 -7.81 -3.00
CA GLY A 18 -13.25 -8.01 -4.00
C GLY A 18 -13.30 -6.95 -5.10
N GLY A 19 -12.28 -6.08 -5.21
CA GLY A 19 -12.11 -5.17 -6.35
C GLY A 19 -12.95 -3.90 -6.29
N LYS A 20 -13.42 -3.51 -5.10
CA LYS A 20 -14.15 -2.25 -4.90
C LYS A 20 -13.13 -1.14 -4.59
N ILE A 21 -13.17 -0.06 -5.36
CA ILE A 21 -12.29 1.09 -5.16
C ILE A 21 -13.06 2.15 -4.37
N VAL A 22 -12.46 2.68 -3.30
CA VAL A 22 -12.98 3.81 -2.54
C VAL A 22 -12.11 5.02 -2.89
N VAL A 23 -12.75 6.11 -3.34
CA VAL A 23 -12.08 7.38 -3.65
C VAL A 23 -12.67 8.46 -2.74
N PHE A 24 -11.82 9.18 -2.03
CA PHE A 24 -12.25 10.22 -1.10
C PHE A 24 -12.53 11.51 -1.86
N THR A 25 -13.56 12.24 -1.47
CA THR A 25 -13.94 13.52 -2.12
C THR A 25 -12.82 14.56 -2.05
N ALA A 26 -12.07 14.58 -0.95
CA ALA A 26 -10.91 15.47 -0.78
C ALA A 26 -9.84 15.28 -1.86
N LEU A 27 -9.67 14.03 -2.33
CA LEU A 27 -8.73 13.70 -3.39
C LEU A 27 -9.17 14.28 -4.73
N LEU A 28 -10.47 14.24 -5.03
CA LEU A 28 -11.04 14.84 -6.24
C LEU A 28 -11.06 16.37 -6.19
N GLU A 29 -11.14 16.96 -5.01
CA GLU A 29 -11.06 18.41 -4.81
C GLU A 29 -9.62 18.93 -4.92
N HIS A 30 -8.63 18.10 -4.57
CA HIS A 30 -7.21 18.45 -4.61
C HIS A 30 -6.56 18.20 -5.97
N PHE A 31 -6.89 17.08 -6.64
CA PHE A 31 -6.39 16.74 -7.97
C PHE A 31 -7.48 17.04 -9.00
N LEU A 32 -7.23 18.08 -9.81
CA LEU A 32 -8.24 18.68 -10.67
C LEU A 32 -8.26 18.07 -12.08
N THR A 33 -7.28 17.24 -12.43
CA THR A 33 -7.16 16.67 -13.77
C THR A 33 -7.36 15.15 -13.79
N ASP A 34 -8.11 14.68 -14.79
CA ASP A 34 -8.38 13.25 -15.00
C ASP A 34 -7.11 12.38 -15.02
N PRO A 35 -5.96 12.80 -15.60
CA PRO A 35 -4.74 11.99 -15.59
C PRO A 35 -4.10 11.84 -14.21
N GLU A 36 -4.13 12.89 -13.37
CA GLU A 36 -3.58 12.83 -12.01
C GLU A 36 -4.39 11.86 -11.14
N VAL A 37 -5.72 11.97 -11.21
CA VAL A 37 -6.64 11.06 -10.51
C VAL A 37 -6.49 9.63 -11.04
N ALA A 38 -6.38 9.46 -12.36
CA ALA A 38 -6.18 8.15 -12.97
C ALA A 38 -4.87 7.52 -12.51
N THR A 39 -3.80 8.30 -12.34
CA THR A 39 -2.51 7.79 -11.87
C THR A 39 -2.60 7.23 -10.46
N ILE A 40 -3.23 7.96 -9.55
CA ILE A 40 -3.43 7.50 -8.16
C ILE A 40 -4.30 6.25 -8.12
N ILE A 41 -5.41 6.24 -8.87
CA ILE A 41 -6.28 5.07 -8.96
C ILE A 41 -5.54 3.88 -9.57
N GLY A 42 -4.72 4.11 -10.60
CA GLY A 42 -3.91 3.07 -11.24
C GLY A 42 -2.94 2.40 -10.27
N HIS A 43 -2.26 3.18 -9.43
CA HIS A 43 -1.39 2.69 -8.36
C HIS A 43 -2.17 1.85 -7.34
N GLU A 44 -3.30 2.34 -6.85
CA GLU A 44 -4.14 1.62 -5.88
C GLU A 44 -4.73 0.32 -6.44
N VAL A 45 -5.12 0.34 -7.72
CA VAL A 45 -5.57 -0.88 -8.43
C VAL A 45 -4.40 -1.83 -8.63
N GLY A 46 -3.19 -1.33 -8.86
CA GLY A 46 -1.95 -2.12 -8.89
C GLY A 46 -1.76 -2.93 -7.61
N HIS A 47 -1.90 -2.29 -6.44
CA HIS A 47 -1.88 -2.99 -5.15
C HIS A 47 -2.98 -4.05 -5.02
N ALA A 48 -4.18 -3.77 -5.54
CA ALA A 48 -5.31 -4.70 -5.51
C ALA A 48 -5.07 -5.93 -6.39
N VAL A 49 -4.59 -5.71 -7.61
CA VAL A 49 -4.30 -6.75 -8.61
C VAL A 49 -3.17 -7.66 -8.12
N ALA A 50 -2.11 -7.08 -7.56
CA ALA A 50 -1.00 -7.84 -6.97
C ALA A 50 -1.35 -8.46 -5.59
N ARG A 51 -2.49 -8.09 -5.00
CA ARG A 51 -2.98 -8.57 -3.69
C ARG A 51 -2.01 -8.27 -2.54
N HIS A 52 -1.33 -7.12 -2.59
CA HIS A 52 -0.31 -6.73 -1.62
C HIS A 52 -0.80 -6.74 -0.16
N SER A 53 -2.06 -6.35 0.10
CA SER A 53 -2.62 -6.40 1.47
C SER A 53 -2.64 -7.83 2.05
N ALA A 54 -3.02 -8.82 1.24
CA ALA A 54 -3.06 -10.22 1.67
C ALA A 54 -1.63 -10.78 1.84
N GLU A 55 -0.73 -10.42 0.92
CA GLU A 55 0.68 -10.81 0.99
C GLU A 55 1.38 -10.21 2.22
N GLN A 56 1.18 -8.92 2.48
CA GLN A 56 1.70 -8.23 3.65
C GLN A 56 1.21 -8.87 4.94
N THR A 57 -0.10 -9.13 5.06
CA THR A 57 -0.68 -9.80 6.23
C THR A 57 -0.07 -11.18 6.46
N SER A 58 0.07 -11.98 5.40
CA SER A 58 0.67 -13.31 5.50
C SER A 58 2.14 -13.24 5.92
N LYS A 59 2.91 -12.30 5.35
CA LYS A 59 4.32 -12.09 5.69
C LYS A 59 4.51 -11.58 7.11
N ASP A 60 3.68 -10.63 7.56
CA ASP A 60 3.76 -10.08 8.91
C ASP A 60 3.50 -11.13 9.97
N LEU A 61 2.60 -12.09 9.71
CA LEU A 61 2.41 -13.25 10.59
C LEU A 61 3.71 -14.06 10.72
N TRP A 62 4.34 -14.41 9.60
CA TRP A 62 5.59 -15.18 9.59
C TRP A 62 6.76 -14.43 10.24
N LEU A 63 6.90 -13.13 9.95
CA LEU A 63 7.91 -12.28 10.56
C LEU A 63 7.70 -12.15 12.08
N THR A 64 6.46 -12.06 12.53
CA THR A 64 6.14 -12.01 13.96
C THR A 64 6.55 -13.30 14.66
N ILE A 65 6.25 -14.47 14.07
CA ILE A 65 6.70 -15.76 14.61
C ILE A 65 8.23 -15.82 14.70
N LEU A 66 8.93 -15.38 13.65
CA LEU A 66 10.40 -15.32 13.63
C LEU A 66 10.95 -14.38 14.73
N GLN A 67 10.36 -13.20 14.89
CA GLN A 67 10.78 -12.23 15.92
C GLN A 67 10.61 -12.80 17.32
N LEU A 68 9.49 -13.49 17.60
CA LEU A 68 9.27 -14.13 18.90
C LEU A 68 10.36 -15.14 19.23
N ILE A 69 10.85 -15.91 18.25
CA ILE A 69 11.97 -16.85 18.44
C ILE A 69 13.27 -16.07 18.71
N LEU A 70 13.58 -15.05 17.91
CA LEU A 70 14.85 -14.30 18.01
C LEU A 70 15.01 -13.52 19.32
N ILE A 71 13.92 -13.03 19.91
CA ILE A 71 13.95 -12.29 21.18
C ILE A 71 14.44 -13.16 22.36
N HIS A 72 14.40 -14.49 22.23
CA HIS A 72 14.99 -15.39 23.24
C HIS A 72 16.53 -15.40 23.21
N PHE A 73 17.15 -14.94 22.12
CA PHE A 73 18.59 -14.97 21.91
C PHE A 73 19.23 -13.58 21.85
N PHE A 74 18.46 -12.56 21.48
CA PHE A 74 18.93 -11.18 21.27
C PHE A 74 18.02 -10.18 21.98
N SER A 75 18.51 -8.95 22.20
CA SER A 75 17.67 -7.90 22.78
C SER A 75 16.51 -7.53 21.85
N PRO A 76 15.32 -7.24 22.39
CA PRO A 76 14.15 -6.85 21.59
C PRO A 76 14.41 -5.69 20.64
N ASP A 77 15.18 -4.69 21.08
CA ASP A 77 15.51 -3.51 20.26
C ASP A 77 16.30 -3.90 19.01
N ILE A 78 17.34 -4.73 19.14
CA ILE A 78 18.15 -5.18 18.00
C ILE A 78 17.28 -5.99 17.03
N VAL A 79 16.45 -6.92 17.53
CA VAL A 79 15.57 -7.73 16.68
C VAL A 79 14.59 -6.85 15.90
N ASN A 80 13.95 -5.88 16.56
CA ASN A 80 13.00 -4.97 15.93
C ASN A 80 13.68 -4.08 14.88
N THR A 81 14.79 -3.42 15.21
CA THR A 81 15.52 -2.55 14.28
C THR A 81 16.02 -3.33 13.06
N MET A 82 16.60 -4.50 13.26
CA MET A 82 17.10 -5.34 12.17
C MET A 82 15.96 -5.87 11.29
N SER A 83 14.88 -6.36 11.88
CA SER A 83 13.72 -6.84 11.12
C SER A 83 13.09 -5.73 10.29
N ASN A 84 12.99 -4.51 10.82
CA ASN A 84 12.45 -3.38 10.07
C ASN A 84 13.37 -3.00 8.90
N LEU A 85 14.67 -2.87 9.16
CA LEU A 85 15.63 -2.39 8.17
C LEU A 85 15.86 -3.39 7.03
N PHE A 86 16.05 -4.67 7.36
CA PHE A 86 16.48 -5.68 6.39
C PHE A 86 15.36 -6.50 5.80
N LEU A 87 14.20 -6.58 6.47
CA LEU A 87 13.07 -7.35 5.97
C LEU A 87 11.98 -6.39 5.52
N ARG A 88 11.35 -5.65 6.44
CA ARG A 88 10.13 -4.89 6.10
C ARG A 88 10.34 -3.80 5.05
N LEU A 89 11.37 -2.96 5.18
CA LEU A 89 11.63 -1.86 4.25
C LEU A 89 11.87 -2.32 2.79
N PRO A 90 12.79 -3.25 2.50
CA PRO A 90 13.01 -3.67 1.11
C PRO A 90 11.80 -4.41 0.53
N PHE A 91 11.01 -5.11 1.35
CA PHE A 91 9.78 -5.75 0.87
C PHE A 91 8.70 -4.73 0.52
N SER A 92 8.44 -3.75 1.37
CA SER A 92 7.50 -2.66 1.07
C SER A 92 7.89 -1.96 -0.24
N ARG A 93 9.16 -1.60 -0.41
CA ARG A 93 9.65 -0.98 -1.66
C ARG A 93 9.40 -1.82 -2.90
N ARG A 94 9.50 -3.16 -2.80
CA ARG A 94 9.20 -4.05 -3.93
C ARG A 94 7.72 -4.04 -4.28
N MET A 95 6.85 -4.00 -3.28
CA MET A 95 5.40 -3.90 -3.49
C MET A 95 5.02 -2.57 -4.16
N GLU A 96 5.59 -1.46 -3.72
CA GLU A 96 5.35 -0.15 -4.37
C GLU A 96 5.82 -0.15 -5.84
N MET A 97 7.03 -0.64 -6.11
CA MET A 97 7.53 -0.73 -7.49
C MET A 97 6.68 -1.63 -8.39
N GLU A 98 6.13 -2.72 -7.85
CA GLU A 98 5.23 -3.61 -8.58
C GLU A 98 3.87 -2.96 -8.81
N ALA A 99 3.32 -2.26 -7.81
CA ALA A 99 2.08 -1.52 -7.94
C ALA A 99 2.20 -0.39 -8.97
N ASP A 100 3.29 0.37 -8.96
CA ASP A 100 3.60 1.40 -9.95
C ASP A 100 3.70 0.82 -11.35
N TYR A 101 4.41 -0.30 -11.52
CA TYR A 101 4.55 -0.95 -12.82
C TYR A 101 3.19 -1.42 -13.37
N ILE A 102 2.36 -2.05 -12.55
CA ILE A 102 1.01 -2.48 -12.94
C ILE A 102 0.14 -1.25 -13.21
N GLY A 103 0.22 -0.21 -12.38
CA GLY A 103 -0.52 1.03 -12.53
C GLY A 103 -0.24 1.72 -13.86
N LEU A 104 1.03 1.85 -14.24
CA LEU A 104 1.43 2.42 -15.54
C LEU A 104 0.90 1.60 -16.72
N LEU A 105 0.90 0.26 -16.62
CA LEU A 105 0.31 -0.61 -17.64
C LEU A 105 -1.20 -0.40 -17.76
N LEU A 106 -1.90 -0.22 -16.63
CA LEU A 106 -3.34 0.05 -16.61
C LEU A 106 -3.67 1.43 -17.18
N LEU A 107 -2.87 2.45 -16.88
CA LEU A 107 -3.00 3.80 -17.43
C LEU A 107 -2.83 3.80 -18.95
N ALA A 108 -1.76 3.16 -19.43
CA ALA A 108 -1.50 3.03 -20.86
C ALA A 108 -2.64 2.28 -21.57
N ALA A 109 -3.17 1.21 -20.95
CA ALA A 109 -4.30 0.46 -21.49
C ALA A 109 -5.62 1.26 -21.50
N ALA A 110 -5.79 2.19 -20.55
CA ALA A 110 -6.92 3.09 -20.47
C ALA A 110 -6.79 4.31 -21.42
N GLY A 111 -5.67 4.47 -22.12
CA GLY A 111 -5.42 5.55 -23.07
C GLY A 111 -4.92 6.86 -22.43
N PHE A 112 -4.49 6.80 -21.16
CA PHE A 112 -3.77 7.90 -20.52
C PHE A 112 -2.29 7.87 -20.94
N ASP A 113 -1.62 9.03 -20.87
CA ASP A 113 -0.18 9.14 -21.05
C ASP A 113 0.51 8.79 -19.70
N PRO A 114 1.22 7.65 -19.62
CA PRO A 114 1.81 7.15 -18.38
C PRO A 114 3.13 7.85 -18.00
#